data_AF-A0A0S7XBI5-F1
#
_entry.id   AF-A0A0S7XBI5-F1
#
_cell.length_a   1.000
_cell.length_b   1.000
_cell.length_c   1.000
_cell.angle_alpha   90.00
_cell.angle_beta   90.00
_cell.angle_gamma   90.00
#
_symmetry.space_group_name_H-M   'P 1'
#
loop_
_entity.id
_entity.type
_entity.pdbx_description
1 polymer ?
#
loop_
_entity_poly.entity_id
_entity_poly.type
_entity_poly.pdbx_seq_one_letter_code
_entity_poly.pdbx_strand_id
1 'polypeptide(L)'
;MMKRIIIYLLMCFLNVSVAYPREKEPSPRNEEWTGTAEQKLWGLMTIWAQTKFAFPHTERLREVDWDQEAQEFVSRVIAAKDIEGYYKLLMELVTQLRDSHTYVVPPWARLTPGYDMPP
;
A
#
# COMPACT_ATOMS: atom_id res chain seq x y z
N MET A 1 -39.45 41.00 -2.58
CA MET A 1 -38.13 41.33 -3.17
C MET A 1 -36.96 40.79 -2.33
N MET A 2 -36.91 41.07 -1.02
CA MET A 2 -35.87 40.57 -0.08
C MET A 2 -35.65 39.05 -0.05
N LYS A 3 -36.71 38.23 -0.12
CA LYS A 3 -36.59 36.75 -0.07
C LYS A 3 -35.87 36.15 -1.29
N ARG A 4 -35.95 36.77 -2.47
CA ARG A 4 -35.23 36.33 -3.67
C ARG A 4 -33.73 36.62 -3.56
N ILE A 5 -33.37 37.76 -2.98
CA ILE A 5 -31.96 38.14 -2.74
C ILE A 5 -31.28 37.18 -1.76
N ILE A 6 -32.01 36.76 -0.72
CA ILE A 6 -31.51 35.77 0.26
C ILE A 6 -31.26 34.40 -0.43
N ILE A 7 -32.14 33.97 -1.35
CA ILE A 7 -31.96 32.71 -2.09
C ILE A 7 -30.73 32.78 -3.01
N TYR A 8 -30.50 33.91 -3.70
CA TYR A 8 -29.31 34.08 -4.54
C TYR A 8 -28.01 34.13 -3.72
N LEU A 9 -28.02 34.77 -2.55
CA LEU A 9 -26.87 34.77 -1.64
C LEU A 9 -26.59 33.37 -1.06
N LEU A 10 -27.63 32.58 -0.77
CA LEU A 10 -27.48 31.20 -0.29
C LEU A 10 -26.92 30.27 -1.39
N MET A 11 -27.36 30.45 -2.64
CA MET A 11 -26.83 29.72 -3.80
C MET A 11 -25.38 30.08 -4.11
N CYS A 12 -24.97 31.34 -3.92
CA CYS A 12 -23.58 31.75 -4.06
C CYS A 12 -22.68 31.11 -2.99
N PHE A 13 -23.15 30.96 -1.75
CA PHE A 13 -22.39 30.32 -0.67
C PHE A 13 -22.18 28.81 -0.88
N LEU A 14 -23.14 28.11 -1.49
CA LEU A 14 -23.03 26.66 -1.78
C LEU A 14 -22.02 26.32 -2.89
N ASN A 15 -21.63 27.28 -3.74
CA ASN A 15 -20.64 27.06 -4.80
C ASN A 15 -19.20 27.43 -4.41
N VAL A 16 -19.01 28.16 -3.30
CA VAL A 16 -17.67 28.59 -2.84
C VAL A 16 -16.85 27.45 -2.24
N SER A 17 -17.47 26.33 -1.85
CA SER A 17 -16.74 25.16 -1.32
C SER A 17 -15.90 24.40 -2.38
N VAL A 18 -16.01 24.72 -3.67
CA VAL A 18 -15.23 24.05 -4.73
C VAL A 18 -13.84 24.68 -4.93
N ALA A 19 -13.60 25.89 -4.41
CA ALA A 19 -12.36 26.65 -4.67
C ALA A 19 -11.43 26.80 -3.46
N TYR A 20 -11.77 26.23 -2.29
CA TYR A 20 -10.77 26.09 -1.23
C TYR A 20 -9.70 25.10 -1.71
N PRO A 21 -8.41 25.47 -1.77
CA PRO A 21 -7.38 24.46 -1.91
C PRO A 21 -7.59 23.49 -0.75
N ARG A 22 -7.96 22.24 -1.07
CA ARG A 22 -7.98 21.17 -0.08
C ARG A 22 -6.59 21.16 0.51
N GLU A 23 -6.42 21.60 1.76
CA GLU A 23 -5.22 21.28 2.51
C GLU A 23 -5.02 19.79 2.31
N LYS A 24 -3.87 19.43 1.76
CA LYS A 24 -3.55 18.06 1.39
C LYS A 24 -3.57 17.32 2.72
N GLU A 25 -4.73 16.75 3.08
CA GLU A 25 -4.89 16.00 4.31
C GLU A 25 -3.69 15.07 4.37
N PRO A 26 -2.96 15.04 5.50
CA PRO A 26 -1.81 14.17 5.62
C PRO A 26 -2.31 12.79 5.23
N SER A 27 -1.86 12.33 4.06
CA SER A 27 -2.25 11.03 3.56
C SER A 27 -1.73 10.06 4.63
N PRO A 28 -2.49 9.04 5.05
CA PRO A 28 -1.96 8.06 6.00
C PRO A 28 -0.64 7.41 5.51
N ARG A 29 -0.31 7.52 4.21
CA ARG A 29 0.99 7.17 3.64
C ARG A 29 2.15 8.16 3.95
N ASN A 30 1.86 9.24 4.68
CA ASN A 30 2.83 10.25 5.09
C ASN A 30 3.32 10.00 6.52
N GLU A 31 2.82 8.95 7.18
CA GLU A 31 3.40 8.47 8.44
C GLU A 31 4.83 7.98 8.18
N GLU A 32 5.77 8.51 8.95
CA GLU A 32 7.14 8.03 8.93
C GLU A 32 7.17 6.55 9.32
N TRP A 33 7.92 5.74 8.57
CA TRP A 33 8.10 4.34 8.93
C TRP A 33 8.96 4.28 10.19
N THR A 34 8.36 3.81 11.28
CA THR A 34 9.00 3.66 12.60
C THR A 34 9.22 2.19 12.97
N GLY A 35 8.74 1.27 12.13
CA GLY A 35 8.99 -0.17 12.28
C GLY A 35 8.17 -0.83 13.39
N THR A 36 7.05 -0.22 13.79
CA THR A 36 6.14 -0.80 14.77
C THR A 36 5.52 -2.11 14.27
N ALA A 37 5.04 -2.92 15.21
CA ALA A 37 4.39 -4.19 14.88
C ALA A 37 3.18 -3.98 13.96
N GLU A 38 2.40 -2.92 14.19
CA GLU A 38 1.24 -2.55 13.39
C GLU A 38 1.63 -2.19 11.95
N GLN A 39 2.69 -1.39 11.76
CA GLN A 39 3.16 -1.02 10.42
C GLN A 39 3.66 -2.25 9.64
N LYS A 40 4.42 -3.12 10.31
CA LYS A 40 4.94 -4.37 9.71
C LYS A 40 3.81 -5.34 9.35
N LEU A 41 2.87 -5.53 10.27
CA LEU A 41 1.70 -6.38 10.03
C LEU A 41 0.84 -5.84 8.90
N TRP A 42 0.61 -4.52 8.88
CA TRP A 42 -0.17 -3.88 7.83
C TRP A 42 0.43 -4.08 6.44
N GLY A 43 1.75 -3.96 6.30
CA GLY A 43 2.41 -4.20 5.00
C GLY A 43 2.35 -5.67 4.57
N LEU A 44 2.55 -6.61 5.50
CA LEU A 44 2.34 -8.04 5.23
C LEU A 44 0.91 -8.32 4.76
N MET A 45 -0.10 -7.85 5.50
CA MET A 45 -1.51 -8.06 5.17
C MET A 45 -1.93 -7.37 3.88
N THR A 46 -1.28 -6.26 3.53
CA THR A 46 -1.47 -5.62 2.24
C THR A 46 -1.04 -6.54 1.09
N ILE A 47 0.15 -7.16 1.18
CA ILE A 47 0.61 -8.12 0.16
C ILE A 47 -0.35 -9.30 0.09
N TRP A 48 -0.70 -9.90 1.23
CA TRP A 48 -1.65 -11.01 1.28
C TRP A 48 -2.97 -10.67 0.56
N ALA A 49 -3.58 -9.53 0.90
CA ALA A 49 -4.87 -9.12 0.33
C ALA A 49 -4.78 -8.81 -1.16
N GLN A 50 -3.73 -8.09 -1.58
CA GLN A 50 -3.52 -7.74 -2.99
C GLN A 50 -3.27 -8.98 -3.85
N THR A 51 -2.46 -9.92 -3.36
CA THR A 51 -2.24 -11.20 -4.04
C THR A 51 -3.56 -11.98 -4.17
N LYS A 52 -4.38 -12.10 -3.11
CA LYS A 52 -5.69 -12.77 -3.23
C LYS A 52 -6.63 -12.11 -4.22
N PHE A 53 -6.58 -10.79 -4.31
CA PHE A 53 -7.45 -10.02 -5.18
C PHE A 53 -7.02 -10.04 -6.65
N ALA A 54 -5.72 -9.94 -6.92
CA ALA A 54 -5.20 -9.63 -8.25
C ALA A 54 -4.33 -10.71 -8.88
N PHE A 55 -3.88 -11.73 -8.13
CA PHE A 55 -2.99 -12.74 -8.68
C PHE A 55 -3.73 -13.65 -9.67
N PRO A 56 -3.26 -13.80 -10.93
CA PRO A 56 -4.01 -14.47 -11.99
C PRO A 56 -4.13 -15.98 -11.80
N HIS A 57 -3.21 -16.60 -11.06
CA HIS A 57 -3.12 -18.04 -10.85
C HIS A 57 -3.74 -18.46 -9.50
N THR A 58 -5.06 -18.41 -9.39
CA THR A 58 -5.75 -18.72 -8.12
C THR A 58 -5.56 -20.17 -7.65
N GLU A 59 -5.30 -21.09 -8.57
CA GLU A 59 -4.92 -22.47 -8.31
C GLU A 59 -3.62 -22.57 -7.51
N ARG A 60 -2.64 -21.74 -7.86
CA ARG A 60 -1.37 -21.67 -7.14
C ARG A 60 -1.58 -21.22 -5.71
N LEU A 61 -2.50 -20.27 -5.45
CA LEU A 61 -2.83 -19.82 -4.09
C LEU A 61 -3.40 -20.95 -3.22
N ARG A 62 -4.11 -21.91 -3.83
CA ARG A 62 -4.62 -23.10 -3.13
C ARG A 62 -3.53 -24.14 -2.90
N GLU A 63 -2.65 -24.36 -3.88
CA GLU A 63 -1.53 -25.31 -3.77
C GLU A 63 -0.57 -24.96 -2.64
N VAL A 64 -0.32 -23.66 -2.43
CA VAL A 64 0.64 -23.17 -1.43
C VAL A 64 -0.02 -22.80 -0.10
N ASP A 65 -1.34 -22.96 0.02
CA ASP A 65 -2.14 -22.43 1.13
C ASP A 65 -1.74 -21.00 1.51
N TRP A 66 -2.09 -20.05 0.62
CA TRP A 66 -1.67 -18.67 0.76
C TRP A 66 -2.10 -18.00 2.08
N ASP A 67 -3.20 -18.45 2.67
CA ASP A 67 -3.66 -17.94 3.97
C ASP A 67 -2.74 -18.44 5.10
N GLN A 68 -2.37 -19.73 5.08
CA GLN A 68 -1.40 -20.29 6.02
C GLN A 68 -0.02 -19.65 5.87
N GLU A 69 0.49 -19.49 4.65
CA GLU A 69 1.79 -18.84 4.40
C GLU A 69 1.84 -17.43 4.98
N ALA A 70 0.82 -16.60 4.71
CA ALA A 70 0.76 -15.26 5.29
C ALA A 70 0.71 -15.29 6.83
N GLN A 71 -0.01 -16.24 7.42
CA GLN A 71 -0.10 -16.40 8.88
C GLN A 71 1.27 -16.78 9.50
N GLU A 72 2.04 -17.67 8.88
CA GLU A 72 3.37 -18.06 9.34
C GLU A 72 4.35 -16.88 9.33
N PHE A 73 4.21 -15.98 8.35
CA PHE A 73 5.03 -14.77 8.24
C PHE A 73 4.70 -13.68 9.27
N VAL A 74 3.53 -13.70 9.92
CA VAL A 74 3.14 -12.68 10.92
C VAL A 74 4.17 -12.54 12.03
N SER A 75 4.54 -13.65 12.66
CA SER A 75 5.51 -13.64 13.76
C SER A 75 6.90 -13.16 13.29
N ARG A 76 7.27 -13.55 12.07
CA ARG A 76 8.57 -13.25 11.46
C ARG A 76 8.72 -11.76 11.16
N VAL A 77 7.72 -11.15 10.52
CA VAL A 77 7.78 -9.72 10.17
C VAL A 77 7.75 -8.83 11.40
N ILE A 78 6.96 -9.19 12.43
CA ILE A 78 6.93 -8.46 13.70
C ILE A 78 8.31 -8.48 14.37
N ALA A 79 8.97 -9.65 14.36
CA ALA A 79 10.29 -9.87 14.93
C ALA A 79 11.45 -9.27 14.11
N ALA A 80 11.20 -8.73 12.91
CA ALA A 80 12.24 -8.12 12.09
C ALA A 80 12.91 -6.94 12.82
N LYS A 81 14.24 -6.94 12.89
CA LYS A 81 15.01 -5.98 13.69
C LYS A 81 15.12 -4.60 13.04
N ASP A 82 15.06 -4.57 11.71
CA ASP A 82 15.27 -3.37 10.90
C ASP A 82 14.43 -3.44 9.60
N ILE A 83 14.46 -2.34 8.85
CA ILE A 83 13.70 -2.21 7.60
C ILE A 83 14.19 -3.20 6.54
N GLU A 84 15.48 -3.52 6.51
CA GLU A 84 16.06 -4.45 5.54
C GLU A 84 15.57 -5.88 5.75
N GLY A 85 15.65 -6.39 6.98
CA GLY A 85 15.14 -7.68 7.37
C GLY A 85 13.63 -7.80 7.16
N TYR A 86 12.90 -6.72 7.42
CA TYR A 86 11.46 -6.67 7.14
C TYR A 86 11.16 -6.87 5.64
N TYR A 87 11.76 -6.09 4.75
CA TYR A 87 11.53 -6.27 3.31
C TYR A 87 12.07 -7.60 2.78
N LYS A 88 13.15 -8.15 3.34
CA LYS A 88 13.62 -9.50 2.97
C LYS A 88 12.57 -10.57 3.26
N LEU A 89 11.90 -10.49 4.40
CA LEU A 89 10.80 -11.39 4.72
C LEU A 89 9.61 -11.20 3.75
N LEU A 90 9.27 -9.96 3.40
CA LEU A 90 8.21 -9.73 2.41
C LEU A 90 8.58 -10.27 1.02
N MET A 91 9.83 -10.12 0.60
CA MET A 91 10.35 -10.70 -0.64
C MET A 91 10.29 -12.23 -0.58
N GLU A 92 10.69 -12.84 0.54
CA GLU A 92 10.62 -14.29 0.72
C GLU A 92 9.18 -14.82 0.63
N LEU A 93 8.20 -14.14 1.24
CA LEU A 93 6.80 -14.53 1.16
C LEU A 93 6.33 -14.64 -0.30
N VAL A 94 6.62 -13.64 -1.14
CA VAL A 94 6.17 -13.67 -2.54
C VAL A 94 6.89 -14.72 -3.38
N THR A 95 8.05 -15.23 -2.94
CA THR A 95 8.70 -16.37 -3.62
C THR A 95 7.91 -17.67 -3.51
N GLN A 96 7.05 -17.81 -2.49
CA GLN A 96 6.21 -19.01 -2.33
C GLN A 96 5.22 -19.18 -3.47
N LEU A 97 4.86 -18.07 -4.14
CA LEU A 97 4.02 -18.10 -5.34
C LEU A 97 4.70 -18.79 -6.52
N ARG A 98 6.04 -18.96 -6.49
CA ARG A 98 6.86 -19.54 -7.56
C ARG A 98 6.53 -18.92 -8.93
N ASP A 99 6.50 -17.59 -8.96
CA ASP A 99 6.25 -16.76 -10.13
C ASP A 99 7.36 -15.72 -10.28
N SER A 100 8.02 -15.70 -11.44
CA SER A 100 9.13 -14.78 -11.73
C SER A 100 8.68 -13.32 -11.95
N HIS A 101 7.38 -13.07 -12.11
CA HIS A 101 6.83 -11.74 -12.33
C HIS A 101 6.22 -11.11 -11.07
N THR A 102 6.19 -11.84 -9.96
CA THR A 102 5.73 -11.32 -8.67
C THR A 102 6.92 -11.10 -7.74
N TYR A 103 7.17 -9.84 -7.38
CA TYR A 103 8.27 -9.46 -6.51
C TYR A 103 7.91 -8.24 -5.66
N VAL A 104 8.58 -8.09 -4.53
CA VAL A 104 8.51 -6.90 -3.68
C VAL A 104 9.74 -6.04 -3.96
N VAL A 105 9.52 -4.76 -4.30
CA VAL A 105 10.61 -3.79 -4.50
C VAL A 105 10.82 -3.00 -3.21
N PRO A 106 11.95 -3.18 -2.50
CA PRO A 106 12.22 -2.36 -1.33
C PRO A 106 12.54 -0.91 -1.74
N PRO A 107 12.36 0.08 -0.83
CA PRO A 107 12.56 1.50 -1.13
C PRO A 107 13.95 1.86 -1.68
N TRP A 108 14.98 1.08 -1.32
CA TRP A 108 16.35 1.25 -1.79
C TRP A 108 16.65 0.55 -3.12
N ALA A 109 15.77 -0.33 -3.62
CA ALA A 109 15.93 -0.95 -4.94
C ALA A 109 15.46 -0.05 -6.09
N ARG A 110 15.36 1.27 -5.86
CA ARG A 110 15.03 2.21 -6.92
C ARG A 110 16.09 2.16 -8.01
N LEU A 111 15.59 1.85 -9.19
CA LEU A 111 16.31 1.84 -10.45
C LEU A 111 17.05 3.18 -10.67
N THR A 112 18.31 3.08 -11.04
CA THR A 112 19.23 4.19 -11.25
C THR A 112 19.10 4.66 -12.71
N PRO A 113 18.84 5.96 -12.97
CA PRO A 113 18.77 6.46 -14.34
C PRO A 113 20.05 6.13 -15.12
N GLY A 114 19.93 5.32 -16.18
CA GLY A 114 21.03 4.87 -17.05
C GLY A 114 21.47 3.40 -16.92
N TYR A 115 20.94 2.63 -15.97
CA TYR A 115 21.36 1.23 -15.73
C TYR A 115 20.24 0.20 -15.88
N ASP A 116 19.01 0.56 -15.51
CA ASP A 116 17.85 -0.34 -15.57
C ASP A 116 17.03 -0.20 -16.85
N MET A 117 17.49 0.64 -17.77
CA MET A 117 17.10 0.67 -19.17
C MET A 117 18.28 0.11 -20.00
N PRO A 118 18.06 -0.81 -20.95
CA PRO A 118 19.08 -1.07 -21.97
C PRO A 118 19.37 0.24 -22.74
N PRO A 119 20.57 0.38 -23.35
CA PRO A 119 20.99 1.63 -23.99
C PRO A 119 19.99 2.17 -25.02
#